data_AF-A0A847M4S2-F1
#
_entry.id   AF-A0A847M4S2-F1
#
_cell.length_a   1.000
_cell.length_b   1.000
_cell.length_c   1.000
_cell.angle_alpha   90.00
_cell.angle_beta   90.00
_cell.angle_gamma   90.00
#
_symmetry.space_group_name_H-M   'P 1'
#
loop_
_entity.id
_entity.type
_entity.pdbx_description
1 polymer ?
#
loop_
_entity_poly.entity_id
_entity_poly.type
_entity_poly.pdbx_seq_one_letter_code
_entity_poly.pdbx_strand_id
1 'polypeptide(L)'
;MRMDIVVRCVCGHRIGLHELLAHGFVVLGGEPAHVYLKYRCSVCDYEGLEIMEYERWNRMLREAEPADRGVEDLRQLGPITACEQLQFAQALANLTETELAELKG
;
A
#
# COMPACT_ATOMS: atom_id res chain seq x y z
N MET A 1 -12.45 9.11 -16.68
CA MET A 1 -11.07 8.86 -16.24
C MET A 1 -11.09 7.50 -15.56
N ARG A 2 -10.50 6.47 -16.19
CA ARG A 2 -10.61 5.08 -15.73
C ARG A 2 -9.55 4.83 -14.66
N MET A 3 -9.99 4.95 -13.43
CA MET A 3 -9.34 4.41 -12.24
C MET A 3 -9.03 2.92 -12.44
N ASP A 4 -7.91 2.52 -11.85
CA ASP A 4 -7.72 1.24 -11.17
C ASP A 4 -7.67 -0.03 -12.01
N ILE A 5 -6.47 -0.59 -12.13
CA ILE A 5 -6.31 -2.04 -12.21
C ILE A 5 -5.01 -2.37 -11.52
N VAL A 6 -5.00 -3.47 -10.77
CA VAL A 6 -3.75 -4.21 -10.56
C VAL A 6 -3.83 -5.70 -10.90
N VAL A 7 -5.01 -6.27 -10.77
CA VAL A 7 -5.22 -7.72 -10.76
C VAL A 7 -6.46 -8.01 -11.60
N ARG A 8 -6.44 -9.11 -12.36
CA ARG A 8 -7.65 -9.63 -13.02
C ARG A 8 -8.10 -10.88 -12.28
N CYS A 9 -9.36 -10.86 -11.86
CA CYS A 9 -10.00 -12.05 -11.35
C CYS A 9 -10.09 -13.11 -12.46
N VAL A 10 -10.22 -14.38 -12.07
CA VAL A 10 -10.46 -15.51 -12.97
C VAL A 10 -11.72 -15.35 -13.84
N CYS A 11 -12.69 -14.53 -13.41
CA CYS A 11 -13.88 -14.20 -14.19
C CYS A 11 -13.66 -13.08 -15.23
N GLY A 12 -12.45 -12.50 -15.29
CA GLY A 12 -12.09 -11.40 -16.19
C GLY A 12 -12.35 -10.00 -15.63
N HIS A 13 -13.03 -9.88 -14.48
CA HIS A 13 -13.24 -8.61 -13.77
C HIS A 13 -11.91 -7.99 -13.33
N ARG A 14 -11.83 -6.67 -13.41
CA ARG A 14 -10.65 -5.89 -12.99
C ARG A 14 -10.82 -5.50 -11.54
N ILE A 15 -9.89 -5.93 -10.70
CA ILE A 15 -9.92 -5.64 -9.26
C ILE A 15 -9.43 -4.22 -9.02
N GLY A 16 -10.30 -3.39 -8.44
CA GLY A 16 -9.97 -2.05 -7.96
C GLY A 16 -9.43 -2.04 -6.52
N LEU A 17 -8.93 -0.89 -6.06
CA LEU A 17 -8.37 -0.75 -4.70
C LEU A 17 -9.38 -1.07 -3.59
N HIS A 18 -10.66 -0.71 -3.80
CA HIS A 18 -11.75 -0.99 -2.85
C HIS A 18 -12.09 -2.49 -2.72
N GLU A 19 -11.62 -3.32 -3.65
CA GLU A 19 -11.80 -4.77 -3.64
C GLU A 19 -10.61 -5.50 -2.99
N LEU A 20 -9.58 -4.76 -2.54
CA LEU A 20 -8.46 -5.31 -1.79
C LEU A 20 -8.88 -5.57 -0.33
N LEU A 21 -8.69 -6.80 0.12
CA LEU A 21 -8.88 -7.19 1.51
C LEU A 21 -7.64 -6.91 2.35
N ALA A 22 -6.46 -7.15 1.77
CA ALA A 22 -5.19 -6.91 2.41
C ALA A 22 -4.09 -6.73 1.36
N HIS A 23 -3.04 -6.02 1.75
CA HIS A 23 -1.81 -5.92 0.98
C HIS A 23 -0.62 -5.80 1.92
N GLY A 24 0.56 -6.17 1.44
CA GLY A 24 1.80 -5.92 2.17
C GLY A 24 3.03 -6.15 1.31
N PHE A 25 4.18 -5.78 1.86
CA PHE A 25 5.45 -5.75 1.14
C PHE A 25 6.30 -6.96 1.48
N VAL A 26 6.89 -7.58 0.46
CA VAL A 26 7.99 -8.53 0.59
C VAL A 26 9.29 -7.73 0.49
N VAL A 27 10.06 -7.73 1.57
CA VAL A 27 11.29 -6.94 1.70
C VAL A 27 12.50 -7.84 1.50
N LEU A 28 13.40 -7.44 0.60
CA LEU A 28 14.68 -8.11 0.33
C LEU A 28 15.81 -7.09 0.51
N GLY A 29 16.80 -7.42 1.35
CA GLY A 29 17.95 -6.54 1.56
C GLY A 29 17.61 -5.17 2.17
N GLY A 30 16.50 -5.05 2.89
CA GLY A 30 16.03 -3.79 3.48
C GLY A 30 15.15 -2.95 2.56
N GLU A 31 14.95 -3.37 1.31
CA GLU A 31 14.12 -2.67 0.33
C GLU A 31 12.90 -3.51 -0.07
N PRO A 32 11.73 -2.90 -0.31
CA PRO A 32 10.56 -3.61 -0.82
C PRO A 32 10.79 -4.10 -2.26
N ALA A 33 10.76 -5.41 -2.46
CA ALA A 33 10.93 -6.05 -3.76
C ALA A 33 9.58 -6.37 -4.42
N HIS A 34 8.65 -6.94 -3.65
CA HIS A 34 7.34 -7.34 -4.15
C HIS A 34 6.20 -6.86 -3.24
N VAL A 35 4.98 -6.88 -3.77
CA VAL A 35 3.74 -6.63 -3.05
C VAL A 35 2.85 -7.85 -3.18
N TYR A 36 2.36 -8.38 -2.06
CA TYR A 36 1.29 -9.36 -2.07
C TYR A 36 -0.06 -8.65 -1.93
N LEU A 37 -1.05 -9.10 -2.69
CA LEU A 37 -2.41 -8.54 -2.71
C LEU A 37 -3.40 -9.67 -2.47
N LYS A 38 -4.18 -9.55 -1.40
CA LYS A 38 -5.37 -10.37 -1.18
C LYS A 38 -6.60 -9.54 -1.57
N TYR A 39 -7.47 -10.10 -2.39
CA TYR A 39 -8.65 -9.40 -2.90
C TYR A 39 -9.88 -10.29 -2.92
N ARG A 40 -11.06 -9.66 -2.98
CA ARG A 40 -12.34 -10.32 -3.21
C ARG A 40 -13.07 -9.66 -4.36
N CYS A 41 -13.35 -10.43 -5.41
CA CYS A 41 -14.01 -9.93 -6.60
C CYS A 41 -15.47 -9.57 -6.31
N SER A 42 -15.85 -8.32 -6.56
CA SER A 42 -17.24 -7.84 -6.40
C SER A 42 -18.24 -8.47 -7.37
N VAL A 43 -17.79 -9.07 -8.47
CA VAL A 43 -18.65 -9.65 -9.52
C VAL A 43 -18.93 -11.13 -9.30
N CYS A 44 -17.90 -11.93 -8.99
CA CYS A 44 -18.03 -13.40 -8.88
C CYS A 44 -17.70 -13.93 -7.48
N ASP A 45 -17.43 -13.04 -6.53
CA ASP A 45 -17.14 -13.34 -5.13
C ASP A 45 -15.85 -14.17 -4.88
N TYR A 46 -15.07 -14.43 -5.92
CA TYR A 46 -13.79 -15.14 -5.83
C TYR A 46 -12.78 -14.36 -4.98
N GLU A 47 -12.18 -15.04 -4.00
CA GLU A 47 -11.02 -14.54 -3.26
C GLU A 47 -9.73 -15.00 -3.93
N GLY A 48 -8.87 -14.04 -4.25
CA GLY A 48 -7.59 -14.31 -4.89
C GLY A 48 -6.41 -13.73 -4.11
N LEU A 49 -5.23 -14.29 -4.41
CA LEU A 49 -3.94 -13.81 -3.93
C LEU A 49 -3.05 -13.61 -5.14
N GLU A 50 -2.43 -12.44 -5.27
CA GLU A 50 -1.48 -12.12 -6.34
C GLU A 50 -0.21 -11.51 -5.74
N ILE A 51 0.93 -11.75 -6.39
CA ILE A 51 2.23 -11.16 -6.05
C ILE A 51 2.72 -10.40 -7.27
N MET A 52 3.29 -9.21 -7.07
CA MET A 52 3.86 -8.40 -8.14
C MET A 52 5.05 -7.59 -7.69
N GLU A 53 5.83 -7.12 -8.66
CA GLU A 53 6.94 -6.19 -8.44
C GLU A 53 6.47 -4.89 -7.78
N TYR A 54 7.22 -4.45 -6.76
CA TYR A 54 6.95 -3.21 -6.03
C TYR A 54 6.95 -1.97 -6.93
N GLU A 55 7.86 -1.89 -7.90
CA GLU A 55 7.91 -0.79 -8.86
C GLU A 55 6.64 -0.70 -9.71
N ARG A 56 6.10 -1.85 -10.12
CA ARG A 56 4.86 -1.93 -10.88
C ARG A 56 3.70 -1.42 -10.04
N TRP A 57 3.55 -1.90 -8.81
CA TRP A 57 2.55 -1.43 -7.85
C TRP A 57 2.60 0.10 -7.65
N ASN A 58 3.80 0.65 -7.40
CA ASN A 58 3.98 2.08 -7.17
C ASN A 58 3.61 2.95 -8.37
N ARG A 59 3.96 2.51 -9.58
CA ARG A 59 3.55 3.21 -10.80
C ARG A 59 2.03 3.31 -10.87
N MET A 60 1.33 2.24 -10.50
CA MET A 60 -0.13 2.14 -10.55
C MET A 60 -0.80 3.02 -9.50
N LEU A 61 -0.22 3.11 -8.30
CA LEU A 61 -0.71 4.03 -7.26
C LEU A 61 -0.51 5.50 -7.64
N ARG A 62 0.60 5.87 -8.29
CA ARG A 62 0.85 7.27 -8.70
C ARG A 62 -0.11 7.76 -9.79
N GLU A 63 -0.61 6.84 -10.60
CA GLU A 63 -1.58 7.13 -11.66
C GLU A 63 -3.02 7.18 -11.13
N ALA A 64 -3.27 6.75 -9.88
CA ALA A 64 -4.56 6.89 -9.22
C ALA A 64 -4.72 8.32 -8.70
N GLU A 65 -5.80 9.01 -9.08
CA GLU A 65 -6.03 10.37 -8.58
C GLU A 65 -6.28 10.37 -7.07
N PRO A 66 -5.70 11.33 -6.32
CA PRO A 66 -5.97 11.48 -4.90
C PRO A 66 -7.46 11.73 -4.66
N ALA A 67 -8.02 11.09 -3.61
CA ALA A 67 -9.34 11.44 -3.13
C ALA A 67 -9.33 12.90 -2.67
N ASP A 68 -9.99 13.76 -3.44
CA ASP A 68 -10.01 15.20 -3.23
C ASP A 68 -10.65 15.53 -1.88
N ARG A 69 -9.85 16.03 -0.91
CA ARG A 69 -10.30 16.70 0.33
C ARG A 69 -9.12 17.32 1.09
N GLY A 70 -8.94 18.63 0.91
CA GLY A 70 -8.70 19.58 2.01
C GLY A 70 -7.42 19.46 2.85
N VAL A 71 -6.27 19.08 2.29
CA VAL A 71 -5.00 19.19 3.01
C VAL A 71 -3.86 19.68 2.11
N GLU A 72 -3.82 20.99 1.85
CA GLU A 72 -2.74 21.64 1.10
C GLU A 72 -1.36 21.35 1.72
N ASP A 73 -1.27 21.32 3.06
CA ASP A 73 0.00 21.13 3.78
C ASP A 73 0.56 19.70 3.65
N LEU A 74 -0.32 18.68 3.60
CA LEU A 74 0.12 17.29 3.42
C LEU A 74 0.49 16.96 1.96
N ARG A 75 -0.03 17.71 0.99
CA ARG A 75 0.34 17.53 -0.43
C ARG A 75 1.83 17.83 -0.68
N GLN A 76 2.44 18.70 0.12
CA GLN A 76 3.86 19.04 0.01
C GLN A 76 4.80 17.92 0.48
N LEU A 77 4.33 17.06 1.37
CA LEU A 77 5.11 15.93 1.90
C LEU A 77 5.17 14.74 0.92
N GLY A 78 4.24 14.69 -0.03
CA GLY A 78 4.12 13.57 -0.97
C GLY A 78 3.49 12.32 -0.34
N PRO A 79 3.32 11.23 -1.13
CA PRO A 79 2.79 9.97 -0.62
C PRO A 79 3.81 9.26 0.27
N ILE A 80 3.37 8.74 1.41
CA ILE A 80 4.18 7.87 2.26
C ILE A 80 4.57 6.63 1.48
N THR A 81 5.87 6.41 1.35
CA THR A 81 6.49 5.27 0.67
C THR A 81 6.66 4.07 1.60
N ALA A 82 6.81 2.87 1.04
CA ALA A 82 7.10 1.69 1.85
C ALA A 82 8.46 1.80 2.56
N CYS A 83 9.44 2.48 1.96
CA CYS A 83 10.74 2.75 2.60
C CYS A 83 10.58 3.62 3.84
N GLU A 84 9.75 4.68 3.78
CA GLU A 84 9.45 5.52 4.95
C GLU A 84 8.73 4.74 6.05
N GLN A 85 7.79 3.84 5.68
CA GLN A 85 7.15 2.95 6.66
C GLN A 85 8.15 2.02 7.33
N LEU A 86 9.11 1.47 6.57
CA LEU A 86 10.17 0.60 7.11
C LEU A 86 11.12 1.38 8.01
N GLN A 87 11.57 2.56 7.58
CA GLN A 87 12.42 3.44 8.37
C GLN A 87 11.74 3.82 9.69
N PHE A 88 10.45 4.16 9.64
CA PHE A 88 9.67 4.44 10.83
C PHE A 88 9.55 3.22 11.75
N ALA A 89 9.26 2.05 11.20
CA ALA A 89 9.18 0.80 11.97
C ALA A 89 10.53 0.45 12.63
N GLN A 90 11.64 0.64 11.92
CA GLN A 90 12.99 0.45 12.47
C GLN A 90 13.33 1.47 13.55
N ALA A 91 12.99 2.74 13.33
CA ALA A 91 13.18 3.79 14.33
C ALA A 91 12.40 3.45 15.61
N LEU A 92 11.13 3.05 15.48
CA LEU A 92 10.31 2.57 16.59
C LEU A 92 10.92 1.36 17.32
N ALA A 93 11.44 0.38 16.58
CA ALA A 93 12.04 -0.81 17.16
C ALA A 93 13.32 -0.52 17.97
N ASN A 94 13.97 0.62 17.70
CA ASN A 94 15.16 1.06 18.40
C ASN A 94 14.88 1.95 19.62
N LEU A 95 13.61 2.30 19.87
CA LEU A 95 13.24 3.09 21.05
C LEU A 95 13.25 2.24 22.31
N THR A 96 13.70 2.84 23.41
CA THR A 96 13.50 2.32 24.76
C THR A 96 12.06 2.51 25.22
N GLU A 97 11.63 1.78 26.25
CA GLU A 97 10.29 1.94 26.83
C GLU A 97 10.00 3.37 27.31
N THR A 98 11.03 4.07 27.81
CA THR A 98 10.93 5.46 28.27
C THR A 98 10.70 6.41 27.10
N GLU A 99 11.49 6.31 26.02
CA GLU A 99 11.33 7.15 24.82
C GLU A 99 9.98 6.89 24.13
N LEU A 100 9.52 5.64 24.13
CA LEU A 100 8.21 5.29 23.61
C LEU A 100 7.06 5.88 24.44
N ALA A 101 7.24 6.02 25.76
CA ALA A 101 6.25 6.64 26.65
C ALA A 101 6.15 8.16 26.41
N GLU A 102 7.25 8.83 26.11
CA GLU A 102 7.28 10.26 25.78
C GLU A 102 6.54 10.59 24.48
N LEU A 103 6.56 9.68 23.49
CA LEU A 103 5.81 9.83 22.24
C LEU A 103 4.28 9.65 22.41
N LYS A 104 3.84 9.09 23.53
CA LYS A 104 2.41 8.89 23.84
C LYS A 104 1.79 10.05 24.63
N GLY A 105 2.60 10.99 25.11
CA GLY A 105 2.18 12.18 25.87
C GLY A 105 1.98 13.40 24.98
#